data_AF-A0A8T3LI62-F1
#
_entry.id   AF-A0A8T3LI62-F1
#
_cell.length_a   1.000
_cell.length_b   1.000
_cell.length_c   1.000
_cell.angle_alpha   90.00
_cell.angle_beta   90.00
_cell.angle_gamma   90.00
#
_symmetry.space_group_name_H-M   'P 1'
#
loop_
_entity.id
_entity.type
_entity.pdbx_description
1 polymer ?
#
loop_
_entity_poly.entity_id
_entity_poly.type
_entity_poly.pdbx_seq_one_letter_code
_entity_poly.pdbx_strand_id
1 'polypeptide(L)'
;RQPVVLGHGLGGLLAMRLAERRAVAALVLLSPALPAGLRQPAPIHVLRAVPSIFRREAIGWQVMPEQLRRLDPDLTIADAMRVQHLMGAESGRAHQDVLAGVPVDLAALARLPSLVIGGGLDRLHPAQDSEDLAAALGAEYLLYGTQSHFGLLAGEESYEPVAEGVRSFLERHKL
;
A
#
# COMPACT_ATOMS: atom_id res chain seq x y z
N ARG A 1 -17.95 -6.61 18.10
CA ARG A 1 -17.79 -6.90 16.65
C ARG A 1 -16.29 -6.89 16.36
N GLN A 2 -15.77 -7.83 15.56
CA GLN A 2 -14.37 -7.78 15.12
C GLN A 2 -14.21 -6.64 14.12
N PRO A 3 -13.09 -5.90 14.12
CA PRO A 3 -12.89 -4.78 13.21
C PRO A 3 -12.46 -5.26 11.82
N VAL A 4 -12.79 -4.48 10.79
CA VAL A 4 -12.10 -4.55 9.49
C VAL A 4 -10.84 -3.72 9.59
N VAL A 5 -9.72 -4.23 9.08
CA VAL A 5 -8.44 -3.51 9.07
C VAL A 5 -8.07 -3.17 7.63
N LEU A 6 -7.84 -1.87 7.40
CA LEU A 6 -7.40 -1.35 6.12
C LEU A 6 -5.96 -0.84 6.24
N GLY A 7 -5.13 -1.14 5.24
CA GLY A 7 -3.75 -0.66 5.19
C GLY A 7 -3.35 -0.24 3.78
N HIS A 8 -2.66 0.90 3.66
CA HIS A 8 -2.11 1.43 2.41
C HIS A 8 -0.58 1.42 2.45
N GLY A 9 0.09 1.03 1.36
CA GLY A 9 1.55 0.98 1.31
C GLY A 9 2.13 0.10 2.42
N LEU A 10 3.01 0.67 3.23
CA LEU A 10 3.56 0.01 4.43
C LEU A 10 2.47 -0.41 5.43
N GLY A 11 1.38 0.37 5.52
CA GLY A 11 0.24 0.07 6.38
C GLY A 11 -0.42 -1.27 6.04
N GLY A 12 -0.39 -1.70 4.78
CA GLY A 12 -0.89 -3.02 4.37
C GLY A 12 -0.08 -4.17 4.98
N LEU A 13 1.25 -4.04 5.01
CA LEU A 13 2.13 -5.00 5.68
C LEU A 13 1.89 -5.03 7.19
N LEU A 14 1.68 -3.88 7.82
CA LEU A 14 1.33 -3.79 9.23
C LEU A 14 -0.05 -4.39 9.52
N ALA A 15 -1.03 -4.20 8.64
CA ALA A 15 -2.36 -4.79 8.75
C ALA A 15 -2.30 -6.33 8.72
N MET A 16 -1.51 -6.91 7.81
CA MET A 16 -1.26 -8.35 7.78
C MET A 16 -0.61 -8.85 9.08
N ARG A 17 0.42 -8.14 9.58
CA ARG A 17 1.08 -8.48 10.86
C ARG A 17 0.15 -8.37 12.07
N LEU A 18 -0.80 -7.45 12.02
CA LEU A 18 -1.83 -7.32 13.05
C LEU A 18 -2.82 -8.50 13.01
N ALA A 19 -3.27 -8.88 11.82
CA ALA A 19 -4.24 -9.97 11.63
C ALA A 19 -3.71 -11.34 12.04
N GLU A 20 -2.39 -11.58 11.99
CA GLU A 20 -1.77 -12.78 12.57
C GLU A 20 -1.96 -12.87 14.10
N ARG A 21 -2.13 -11.73 14.77
CA ARG A 21 -2.09 -11.63 16.24
C ARG A 21 -3.44 -11.30 16.86
N ARG A 22 -4.34 -10.72 16.08
CA ARG A 22 -5.63 -10.19 16.53
C ARG A 22 -6.71 -10.67 15.58
N ALA A 23 -7.84 -11.06 16.16
CA ALA A 23 -9.00 -11.41 15.37
C ALA A 23 -9.56 -10.15 14.69
N VAL A 24 -9.60 -10.18 13.35
CA VAL A 24 -10.17 -9.16 12.48
C VAL A 24 -11.26 -9.80 11.64
N ALA A 25 -12.24 -9.00 11.22
CA ALA A 25 -13.34 -9.49 10.39
C ALA A 25 -12.94 -9.61 8.91
N ALA A 26 -12.06 -8.72 8.44
CA ALA A 26 -11.51 -8.71 7.09
C ALA A 26 -10.25 -7.85 6.98
N LEU A 27 -9.53 -8.02 5.87
CA LEU A 27 -8.41 -7.18 5.45
C LEU A 27 -8.74 -6.42 4.15
N VAL A 28 -8.37 -5.14 4.09
CA VAL A 28 -8.37 -4.35 2.85
C VAL A 28 -6.98 -3.75 2.65
N LEU A 29 -6.30 -4.13 1.57
CA LEU A 29 -4.89 -3.82 1.34
C LEU A 29 -4.76 -2.98 0.06
N LEU A 30 -4.38 -1.71 0.17
CA LEU A 30 -4.25 -0.79 -0.97
C LEU A 30 -2.76 -0.60 -1.30
N SER A 31 -2.34 -1.02 -2.49
CA SER A 31 -0.93 -1.01 -2.93
C SER A 31 0.04 -1.41 -1.81
N PRO A 32 -0.13 -2.59 -1.19
CA PRO A 32 0.60 -2.94 0.02
C PRO A 32 2.08 -3.24 -0.26
N ALA A 33 2.93 -2.91 0.71
CA ALA A 33 4.28 -3.45 0.75
C ALA A 33 4.25 -4.98 0.92
N LEU A 34 5.03 -5.70 0.11
CA LEU A 34 5.04 -7.15 0.14
C LEU A 34 5.74 -7.76 1.37
N PRO A 35 5.22 -8.88 1.90
CA PRO A 35 5.90 -9.67 2.91
C PRO A 35 7.09 -10.43 2.33
N ALA A 36 8.01 -10.86 3.19
CA ALA A 36 9.26 -11.53 2.81
C ALA A 36 9.09 -12.73 1.87
N GLY A 37 7.98 -13.46 1.97
CA GLY A 37 7.71 -14.64 1.13
C GLY A 37 7.39 -14.32 -0.35
N LEU A 38 7.05 -13.06 -0.66
CA LEU A 38 6.66 -12.62 -2.00
C LEU A 38 7.61 -11.58 -2.60
N ARG A 39 8.66 -11.19 -1.87
CA ARG A 39 9.66 -10.24 -2.36
C ARG A 39 11.06 -10.80 -2.22
N GLN A 40 11.95 -10.34 -3.08
CA GLN A 40 13.38 -10.53 -2.88
C GLN A 40 13.91 -9.51 -1.85
N PRO A 41 14.71 -9.94 -0.86
CA PRO A 41 15.41 -9.02 0.03
C PRO A 41 16.32 -8.08 -0.77
N ALA A 42 16.30 -6.80 -0.43
CA ALA A 42 17.18 -5.84 -1.07
C ALA A 42 18.66 -6.15 -0.75
N PRO A 43 19.59 -5.96 -1.71
CA PRO A 43 21.02 -6.13 -1.46
C PRO A 43 21.52 -5.28 -0.30
N ILE A 44 22.55 -5.74 0.40
CA ILE A 44 23.09 -5.06 1.59
C ILE A 44 23.49 -3.60 1.35
N HIS A 45 23.97 -3.27 0.14
CA HIS A 45 24.35 -1.90 -0.21
C HIS A 45 23.13 -0.98 -0.34
N VAL A 46 21.98 -1.50 -0.79
CA VAL A 46 20.70 -0.77 -0.83
C VAL A 46 20.20 -0.55 0.60
N LEU A 47 20.24 -1.58 1.45
CA LEU A 47 19.84 -1.45 2.86
C LEU A 47 20.66 -0.38 3.60
N ARG A 48 21.98 -0.36 3.37
CA ARG A 48 22.89 0.64 3.96
C ARG A 48 22.68 2.05 3.41
N ALA A 49 22.11 2.19 2.22
CA ALA A 49 21.82 3.49 1.62
C ALA A 49 20.53 4.13 2.16
N VAL A 50 19.70 3.38 2.89
CA VAL A 50 18.50 3.95 3.53
C VAL A 50 18.92 4.95 4.62
N PRO A 51 18.49 6.22 4.54
CA PRO A 51 18.82 7.22 5.55
C PRO A 51 18.19 6.87 6.89
N SER A 52 18.80 7.26 8.01
CA SER A 52 18.24 7.00 9.36
C SER A 52 16.89 7.67 9.58
N ILE A 53 16.66 8.82 8.94
CA ILE A 53 15.37 9.49 8.85
C ILE A 53 14.92 9.43 7.40
N PHE A 54 13.87 8.66 7.15
CA PHE A 54 13.25 8.53 5.84
C PHE A 54 12.26 9.68 5.63
N ARG A 55 12.26 10.26 4.44
CA ARG A 55 11.43 11.42 4.10
C ARG A 55 11.08 11.36 2.62
N ARG A 56 10.19 12.24 2.19
CA ARG A 56 9.72 12.36 0.79
C ARG A 56 10.84 12.43 -0.26
N GLU A 57 12.02 12.96 0.08
CA GLU A 57 13.18 12.99 -0.81
C GLU A 57 13.58 11.59 -1.29
N ALA A 58 13.49 10.60 -0.39
CA ALA A 58 13.91 9.22 -0.66
C ALA A 58 13.02 8.49 -1.66
N ILE A 59 11.81 9.00 -1.91
CA ILE A 59 10.86 8.48 -2.91
C ILE A 59 10.67 9.45 -4.09
N GLY A 60 11.50 10.48 -4.21
CA GLY A 60 11.41 11.46 -5.30
C GLY A 60 10.24 12.46 -5.16
N TRP A 61 9.67 12.59 -3.96
CA TRP A 61 8.54 13.48 -3.67
C TRP A 61 8.95 14.88 -3.20
N GLN A 62 10.25 15.23 -3.19
CA GLN A 62 10.74 16.59 -2.94
C GLN A 62 10.95 17.36 -4.26
N VAL A 63 9.89 17.49 -5.05
CA VAL A 63 9.89 18.23 -6.32
C VAL A 63 8.69 19.17 -6.40
N MET A 64 8.61 19.99 -7.45
CA MET A 64 7.45 20.88 -7.61
C MET A 64 6.17 20.07 -7.84
N PRO A 65 5.01 20.49 -7.30
CA PRO A 65 3.72 19.80 -7.51
C PRO A 65 3.38 19.55 -8.98
N GLU A 66 3.76 20.45 -9.89
CA GLU A 66 3.56 20.29 -11.34
C GLU A 66 4.38 19.12 -11.91
N GLN A 67 5.55 18.83 -11.33
CA GLN A 67 6.35 17.66 -11.71
C GLN A 67 5.70 16.39 -11.19
N LEU A 68 5.18 16.40 -9.95
CA LEU A 68 4.44 15.25 -9.40
C LEU A 68 3.21 14.93 -10.24
N ARG A 69 2.39 15.93 -10.60
CA ARG A 69 1.24 15.73 -11.48
C ARG A 69 1.61 15.14 -12.85
N ARG A 70 2.81 15.39 -13.38
CA ARG A 70 3.24 14.74 -14.63
C ARG A 70 3.54 13.26 -14.44
N LEU A 71 4.02 12.89 -13.26
CA LEU A 71 4.37 11.51 -12.92
C LEU A 71 3.16 10.71 -12.43
N ASP A 72 2.26 11.38 -11.71
CA ASP A 72 1.07 10.85 -11.07
C ASP A 72 -0.15 11.69 -11.56
N PRO A 73 -0.62 11.44 -12.80
CA PRO A 73 -1.58 12.30 -13.51
C PRO A 73 -3.00 12.29 -12.97
N ASP A 74 -3.29 11.36 -12.08
CA ASP A 74 -4.54 11.21 -11.34
C ASP A 74 -4.60 12.05 -10.05
N LEU A 75 -3.54 12.81 -9.77
CA LEU A 75 -3.49 13.79 -8.69
C LEU A 75 -3.59 15.21 -9.24
N THR A 76 -4.45 16.02 -8.65
CA THR A 76 -4.43 17.46 -8.88
C THR A 76 -3.17 18.08 -8.25
N ILE A 77 -2.85 19.34 -8.61
CA ILE A 77 -1.76 20.08 -7.94
C ILE A 77 -2.06 20.21 -6.44
N ALA A 78 -3.33 20.42 -6.07
CA ALA A 78 -3.75 20.52 -4.68
C ALA A 78 -3.55 19.19 -3.93
N ASP A 79 -3.84 18.05 -4.58
CA ASP A 79 -3.61 16.72 -3.99
C ASP A 79 -2.12 16.46 -3.78
N ALA A 80 -1.29 16.74 -4.79
CA ALA A 80 0.15 16.61 -4.69
C ALA A 80 0.72 17.44 -3.53
N MET A 81 0.29 18.70 -3.40
CA MET A 81 0.68 19.56 -2.28
C MET A 81 0.20 19.03 -0.92
N ARG A 82 -1.04 18.54 -0.85
CA ARG A 82 -1.62 17.95 0.36
C ARG A 82 -0.83 16.73 0.81
N VAL A 83 -0.55 15.80 -0.11
CA VAL A 83 0.25 14.61 0.15
C VAL A 83 1.66 15.00 0.59
N GLN A 84 2.34 15.92 -0.12
CA GLN A 84 3.67 16.42 0.28
C GLN A 84 3.68 17.06 1.68
N HIS A 85 2.61 17.75 2.06
CA HIS A 85 2.46 18.36 3.38
C HIS A 85 2.27 17.33 4.49
N LEU A 86 1.50 16.26 4.20
CA LEU A 86 1.25 15.16 5.15
C LEU A 86 2.46 14.21 5.30
N MET A 87 3.40 14.22 4.35
CA MET A 87 4.63 13.44 4.43
C MET A 87 5.56 13.96 5.53
N GLY A 88 5.57 13.23 6.65
CA GLY A 88 6.42 13.49 7.81
C GLY A 88 7.81 12.86 7.73
N ALA A 89 8.51 12.86 8.86
CA ALA A 89 9.73 12.10 9.05
C ALA A 89 9.38 10.67 9.48
N GLU A 90 9.91 9.68 8.78
CA GLU A 90 9.70 8.26 9.01
C GLU A 90 11.00 7.58 9.49
N SER A 91 10.85 6.41 10.12
CA SER A 91 11.99 5.64 10.62
C SER A 91 12.71 4.96 9.47
N GLY A 92 13.95 5.35 9.21
CA GLY A 92 14.82 4.67 8.24
C GLY A 92 14.99 3.18 8.54
N ARG A 93 15.03 2.82 9.82
CA ARG A 93 15.12 1.42 10.23
C ARG A 93 13.88 0.62 9.81
N ALA A 94 12.68 1.20 9.92
CA ALA A 94 11.47 0.53 9.48
C ALA A 94 11.50 0.26 7.96
N HIS A 95 11.98 1.21 7.15
CA HIS A 95 12.16 0.99 5.71
C HIS A 95 13.24 -0.07 5.40
N GLN A 96 14.34 -0.10 6.15
CA GLN A 96 15.34 -1.17 6.03
C GLN A 96 14.74 -2.55 6.32
N ASP A 97 13.94 -2.69 7.38
CA ASP A 97 13.31 -3.95 7.74
C ASP A 97 12.33 -4.41 6.63
N VAL A 98 11.57 -3.48 6.04
CA VAL A 98 10.67 -3.76 4.90
C VAL A 98 11.44 -4.22 3.67
N LEU A 99 12.54 -3.53 3.34
CA LEU A 99 13.39 -3.87 2.20
C LEU A 99 14.13 -5.20 2.40
N ALA A 100 14.51 -5.53 3.64
CA ALA A 100 15.09 -6.81 4.00
C ALA A 100 14.05 -7.95 3.97
N GLY A 101 12.76 -7.61 4.11
CA GLY A 101 11.63 -8.52 4.10
C GLY A 101 11.11 -8.79 5.51
N VAL A 102 9.87 -8.37 5.76
CA VAL A 102 9.16 -8.69 7.00
C VAL A 102 8.37 -9.98 6.81
N PRO A 103 8.57 -11.01 7.65
CA PRO A 103 7.82 -12.26 7.53
C PRO A 103 6.36 -12.08 7.93
N VAL A 104 5.46 -12.66 7.13
CA VAL A 104 4.02 -12.80 7.39
C VAL A 104 3.63 -14.24 7.10
N ASP A 105 2.91 -14.88 8.02
CA ASP A 105 2.26 -16.17 7.80
C ASP A 105 1.00 -15.97 6.95
N LEU A 106 1.17 -16.01 5.63
CA LEU A 106 0.07 -15.85 4.68
C LEU A 106 -0.96 -17.00 4.78
N ALA A 107 -0.54 -18.18 5.21
CA ALA A 107 -1.45 -19.31 5.39
C ALA A 107 -2.44 -19.06 6.54
N ALA A 108 -1.99 -18.39 7.61
CA ALA A 108 -2.87 -17.96 8.70
C ALA A 108 -3.91 -16.92 8.23
N LEU A 109 -3.60 -16.13 7.20
CA LEU A 109 -4.48 -15.09 6.66
C LEU A 109 -5.42 -15.59 5.56
N ALA A 110 -5.12 -16.72 4.91
CA ALA A 110 -5.85 -17.21 3.73
C ALA A 110 -7.35 -17.51 3.93
N ARG A 111 -7.81 -17.59 5.19
CA ARG A 111 -9.24 -17.78 5.51
C ARG A 111 -9.98 -16.48 5.83
N LEU A 112 -9.26 -15.36 5.94
CA LEU A 112 -9.86 -14.06 6.19
C LEU A 112 -10.39 -13.48 4.89
N PRO A 113 -11.66 -13.02 4.84
CA PRO A 113 -12.13 -12.18 3.75
C PRO A 113 -11.12 -11.05 3.54
N SER A 114 -10.56 -11.00 2.34
CA SER A 114 -9.48 -10.06 2.03
C SER A 114 -9.72 -9.46 0.66
N LEU A 115 -9.50 -8.15 0.56
CA LEU A 115 -9.48 -7.39 -0.68
C LEU A 115 -8.09 -6.79 -0.86
N VAL A 116 -7.46 -7.03 -1.99
CA VAL A 116 -6.21 -6.39 -2.40
C VAL A 116 -6.49 -5.48 -3.59
N ILE A 117 -6.01 -4.24 -3.51
CA ILE A 117 -6.19 -3.21 -4.51
C ILE A 117 -4.82 -2.79 -5.05
N GLY A 118 -4.66 -2.76 -6.37
CA GLY A 118 -3.46 -2.26 -7.05
C GLY A 118 -3.74 -1.02 -7.88
N GLY A 119 -2.77 -0.11 -7.96
CA GLY A 119 -2.77 1.05 -8.85
C GLY A 119 -1.93 0.78 -10.10
N GLY A 120 -2.50 0.95 -11.29
CA GLY A 120 -1.81 0.70 -12.56
C GLY A 120 -0.66 1.68 -12.86
N LEU A 121 -0.68 2.86 -12.24
CA LEU A 121 0.39 3.87 -12.33
C LEU A 121 1.26 3.90 -11.06
N ASP A 122 1.13 2.92 -10.16
CA ASP A 122 1.91 2.87 -8.94
C ASP A 122 3.38 2.55 -9.22
N ARG A 123 4.25 3.53 -8.94
CA ARG A 123 5.71 3.43 -9.11
C ARG A 123 6.45 3.02 -7.84
N LEU A 124 5.75 2.96 -6.71
CA LEU A 124 6.33 2.59 -5.41
C LEU A 124 6.07 1.12 -5.09
N HIS A 125 4.87 0.65 -5.42
CA HIS A 125 4.41 -0.73 -5.23
C HIS A 125 3.70 -1.17 -6.53
N PRO A 126 4.44 -1.75 -7.49
CA PRO A 126 3.88 -2.12 -8.79
C PRO A 126 2.62 -2.98 -8.67
N ALA A 127 1.66 -2.82 -9.58
CA ALA A 127 0.39 -3.57 -9.53
C ALA A 127 0.56 -5.10 -9.49
N GLN A 128 1.63 -5.63 -10.10
CA GLN A 128 1.96 -7.06 -10.05
C GLN A 128 2.14 -7.56 -8.61
N ASP A 129 2.74 -6.74 -7.74
CA ASP A 129 2.93 -7.09 -6.33
C ASP A 129 1.57 -7.32 -5.65
N SER A 130 0.60 -6.42 -5.89
CA SER A 130 -0.77 -6.57 -5.39
C SER A 130 -1.45 -7.83 -5.93
N GLU A 131 -1.28 -8.14 -7.20
CA GLU A 131 -1.84 -9.34 -7.83
C GLU A 131 -1.25 -10.62 -7.22
N ASP A 132 0.08 -10.69 -7.08
CA ASP A 132 0.79 -11.83 -6.51
C ASP A 132 0.39 -12.06 -5.05
N LEU A 133 0.25 -10.98 -4.27
CA LEU A 133 -0.24 -11.05 -2.89
C LEU A 133 -1.69 -11.53 -2.82
N ALA A 134 -2.56 -11.05 -3.72
CA ALA A 134 -3.94 -11.50 -3.76
C ALA A 134 -4.04 -12.99 -4.05
N ALA A 135 -3.26 -13.48 -5.02
CA ALA A 135 -3.17 -14.90 -5.34
C ALA A 135 -2.67 -15.72 -4.14
N ALA A 136 -1.63 -15.26 -3.44
CA ALA A 136 -1.09 -15.95 -2.27
C ALA A 136 -2.06 -16.00 -1.08
N LEU A 137 -2.90 -14.98 -0.93
CA LEU A 137 -3.93 -14.92 0.11
C LEU A 137 -5.25 -15.61 -0.26
N GLY A 138 -5.45 -15.94 -1.55
CA GLY A 138 -6.78 -16.31 -2.05
C GLY A 138 -7.79 -15.16 -1.91
N ALA A 139 -7.31 -13.92 -2.00
CA ALA A 139 -8.09 -12.70 -1.82
C ALA A 139 -8.77 -12.24 -3.11
N GLU A 140 -9.79 -11.39 -2.97
CA GLU A 140 -10.34 -10.64 -4.09
C GLU A 140 -9.32 -9.58 -4.54
N TYR A 141 -9.14 -9.40 -5.85
CA TYR A 141 -8.20 -8.44 -6.43
C TYR A 141 -8.91 -7.42 -7.31
N LEU A 142 -8.64 -6.14 -7.09
CA LEU A 142 -9.10 -5.04 -7.94
C LEU A 142 -7.92 -4.22 -8.45
N LEU A 143 -7.83 -4.05 -9.78
CA LEU A 143 -6.87 -3.18 -10.43
C LEU A 143 -7.53 -1.87 -10.87
N TYR A 144 -6.99 -0.76 -10.41
CA TYR A 144 -7.35 0.59 -10.82
C TYR A 144 -6.28 1.13 -11.77
N GLY A 145 -6.46 0.85 -13.06
CA GLY A 145 -5.42 0.97 -14.08
C GLY A 145 -4.88 2.39 -14.30
N THR A 146 -5.61 3.42 -13.90
CA THR A 146 -5.20 4.82 -14.06
C THR A 146 -4.80 5.49 -12.75
N GLN A 147 -4.75 4.74 -11.65
CA GLN A 147 -4.44 5.26 -10.33
C GLN A 147 -2.97 5.07 -9.98
N SER A 148 -2.33 6.12 -9.47
CA SER A 148 -1.01 6.11 -8.85
C SER A 148 -1.09 5.67 -7.38
N HIS A 149 0.06 5.51 -6.72
CA HIS A 149 0.13 5.05 -5.33
C HIS A 149 -0.76 5.85 -4.38
N PHE A 150 -0.71 7.19 -4.49
CA PHE A 150 -1.47 8.07 -3.62
C PHE A 150 -2.83 8.43 -4.19
N GLY A 151 -3.02 8.40 -5.51
CA GLY A 151 -4.34 8.66 -6.10
C GLY A 151 -5.38 7.59 -5.80
N LEU A 152 -4.96 6.37 -5.43
CA LEU A 152 -5.85 5.37 -4.83
C LEU A 152 -6.61 5.86 -3.58
N LEU A 153 -6.10 6.86 -2.85
CA LEU A 153 -6.70 7.31 -1.58
C LEU A 153 -6.89 8.84 -1.46
N ALA A 154 -6.04 9.62 -2.12
CA ALA A 154 -5.87 11.06 -1.88
C ALA A 154 -6.13 11.91 -3.13
N GLY A 155 -6.43 11.29 -4.28
CA GLY A 155 -6.82 12.02 -5.47
C GLY A 155 -8.31 12.35 -5.40
N GLU A 156 -8.66 13.62 -5.23
CA GLU A 156 -10.06 14.07 -5.07
C GLU A 156 -10.95 13.77 -6.29
N GLU A 157 -10.33 13.50 -7.44
CA GLU A 157 -11.01 13.14 -8.69
C GLU A 157 -10.90 11.65 -9.03
N SER A 158 -10.24 10.85 -8.20
CA SER A 158 -9.89 9.45 -8.51
C SER A 158 -10.12 8.44 -7.37
N TYR A 159 -10.43 8.88 -6.15
CA TYR A 159 -10.63 7.98 -5.02
C TYR A 159 -12.02 7.31 -4.99
N GLU A 160 -13.07 7.92 -5.54
CA GLU A 160 -14.45 7.41 -5.41
C GLU A 160 -14.62 5.99 -5.95
N PRO A 161 -14.09 5.61 -7.13
CA PRO A 161 -14.17 4.23 -7.61
C PRO A 161 -13.48 3.23 -6.68
N VAL A 162 -12.40 3.65 -6.00
CA VAL A 162 -11.67 2.81 -5.03
C VAL A 162 -12.51 2.62 -3.77
N ALA A 163 -13.07 3.71 -3.23
CA ALA A 163 -13.97 3.66 -2.08
C ALA A 163 -15.21 2.79 -2.36
N GLU A 164 -15.75 2.86 -3.58
CA GLU A 164 -16.88 2.03 -4.01
C GLU A 164 -16.52 0.55 -4.08
N GLY A 165 -15.31 0.21 -4.55
CA GLY A 165 -14.80 -1.15 -4.55
C GLY A 165 -14.69 -1.72 -3.14
N VAL A 166 -14.15 -0.94 -2.20
CA VAL A 166 -14.09 -1.30 -0.78
C VAL A 166 -15.49 -1.48 -0.21
N ARG A 167 -16.41 -0.53 -0.44
CA ARG A 167 -17.81 -0.62 0.02
C ARG A 167 -18.49 -1.88 -0.49
N SER A 168 -18.36 -2.16 -1.78
CA SER A 168 -18.94 -3.34 -2.42
C SER A 168 -18.42 -4.65 -1.81
N PHE A 169 -17.13 -4.71 -1.48
CA PHE A 169 -16.54 -5.84 -0.77
C PHE A 169 -17.15 -6.02 0.63
N LEU A 170 -17.25 -4.94 1.40
CA LEU A 170 -17.85 -4.97 2.74
C LEU A 170 -19.31 -5.45 2.71
N GLU A 171 -20.10 -4.94 1.76
CA GLU A 171 -21.50 -5.33 1.56
C GLU A 171 -21.62 -6.83 1.20
N ARG A 172 -20.78 -7.35 0.28
CA ARG A 172 -20.76 -8.78 -0.08
C ARG A 172 -20.47 -9.69 1.10
N HIS A 173 -19.57 -9.27 1.99
CA HIS A 173 -19.18 -10.04 3.17
C HIS A 173 -20.03 -9.75 4.42
N LYS A 174 -21.04 -8.87 4.33
CA LYS A 174 -21.94 -8.47 5.42
C LYS A 174 -21.20 -7.88 6.63
N LEU A 175 -20.20 -7.04 6.35
CA LEU A 175 -19.31 -6.42 7.34
C LEU A 175 -19.71 -4.98 7.69
#